data_AF-A0A4R9GBL2-F1
#
_entry.id   AF-A0A4R9GBL2-F1
#
_cell.length_a   1.000
_cell.length_b   1.000
_cell.length_c   1.000
_cell.angle_alpha   90.00
_cell.angle_beta   90.00
_cell.angle_gamma   90.00
#
_symmetry.space_group_name_H-M   'P 1'
#
loop_
_entity.id
_entity.type
_entity.pdbx_description
1 polymer ?
#
loop_
_entity_poly.entity_id
_entity_poly.type
_entity_poly.pdbx_seq_one_letter_code
_entity_poly.pdbx_strand_id
1 'polypeptide(L)'
;MKVNPKSVEYNSIDEVLNFVRDYNAGNMLRFLNAIEDNSGNILVKEEVQVKESALTRLKEIKGQYNPEFKIKLTKELIGQIQDKLAEKIVLQLKNTDKKFLKFMYEENKFNFKGIIRNGINNKKHLLALFKVYETNPHFFKHICELGLLALGIVLIPDALKYKMLRRYSFLGGIFMDIARVTGDQWNKPFPDDTEKTRIAKQCANFMQKLDLPEFVCSAASNHVPLGLQDNVEVVASGSKKNERENPDETFFAEMMVDDGESDSTPDDEEDAGLPDKSEDLLRELLTDSLKIARYIHTVSSFSHDKEYVMEELVYFLAYNTSRGYFNEVLANPLVNLFKQFEENVKRMRKLAEVEMQCLHPPAAWAYPKPKASQVLCKNKVWDCPNIVQGWDIHVISSQEAFGWVGSSLSADHYPKCKLEEELDSLPEVEPKKAEKK
;
A
#
# COMPACT_ATOMS: atom_id res chain seq x y z
N MET A 1 -4.23 10.20 -21.94
CA MET A 1 -5.44 9.49 -21.49
C MET A 1 -6.39 10.48 -20.81
N LYS A 2 -7.68 10.40 -21.10
CA LYS A 2 -8.75 11.11 -20.37
C LYS A 2 -9.65 10.10 -19.67
N VAL A 3 -10.19 10.48 -18.52
CA VAL A 3 -11.10 9.61 -17.75
C VAL A 3 -12.30 10.46 -17.35
N ASN A 4 -13.47 10.00 -17.74
CA ASN A 4 -14.74 10.57 -17.34
C ASN A 4 -15.65 9.44 -16.83
N PRO A 5 -16.79 9.75 -16.19
CA PRO A 5 -17.63 8.71 -15.60
C PRO A 5 -18.19 7.70 -16.62
N LYS A 6 -18.26 8.02 -17.91
CA LYS A 6 -18.83 7.13 -18.94
C LYS A 6 -17.78 6.36 -19.72
N SER A 7 -16.53 6.85 -19.75
CA SER A 7 -15.49 6.31 -20.61
C SER A 7 -14.06 6.63 -20.20
N VAL A 8 -13.16 5.80 -20.72
CA VAL A 8 -11.71 6.06 -20.76
C VAL A 8 -11.33 6.36 -22.21
N GLU A 9 -10.67 7.50 -22.41
CA GLU A 9 -10.28 7.96 -23.74
C GLU A 9 -8.78 7.83 -23.98
N TYR A 10 -8.43 7.23 -25.12
CA TYR A 10 -7.08 7.05 -25.60
C TYR A 10 -6.92 7.67 -26.99
N ASN A 11 -5.71 8.17 -27.25
CA ASN A 11 -5.38 8.80 -28.54
C ASN A 11 -4.51 7.90 -29.43
N SER A 12 -4.36 6.64 -29.03
CA SER A 12 -3.53 5.65 -29.74
C SER A 12 -4.06 4.24 -29.51
N ILE A 13 -4.06 3.44 -30.59
CA ILE A 13 -4.42 2.01 -30.53
C ILE A 13 -3.43 1.22 -29.65
N ASP A 14 -2.18 1.66 -29.57
CA ASP A 14 -1.17 1.01 -28.72
C ASP A 14 -1.52 1.16 -27.23
N GLU A 15 -2.09 2.31 -26.83
CA GLU A 15 -2.60 2.52 -25.46
C GLU A 15 -3.81 1.63 -25.17
N VAL A 16 -4.74 1.50 -26.13
CA VAL A 16 -5.91 0.61 -26.00
C VAL A 16 -5.47 -0.85 -25.87
N LEU A 17 -4.50 -1.29 -26.66
CA LEU A 17 -3.97 -2.65 -26.57
C LEU A 17 -3.26 -2.92 -25.24
N ASN A 18 -2.49 -1.96 -24.72
CA ASN A 18 -1.89 -2.05 -23.39
C ASN A 18 -2.97 -2.16 -22.31
N PHE A 19 -4.01 -1.31 -22.36
CA PHE A 19 -5.15 -1.38 -21.45
C PHE A 19 -5.84 -2.75 -21.49
N VAL A 20 -6.11 -3.28 -22.68
CA VAL A 20 -6.72 -4.61 -22.86
C VAL A 20 -5.87 -5.71 -22.23
N ARG A 21 -4.55 -5.66 -22.41
CA ARG A 21 -3.61 -6.62 -21.82
C ARG A 21 -3.54 -6.48 -20.30
N ASP A 22 -3.32 -5.27 -19.80
CA ASP A 22 -2.99 -5.01 -18.40
C ASP A 22 -4.21 -5.21 -17.49
N TYR A 23 -5.43 -5.02 -18.05
CA TYR A 23 -6.69 -5.25 -17.35
C TYR A 23 -7.40 -6.54 -17.76
N ASN A 24 -6.86 -7.33 -18.72
CA ASN A 24 -7.53 -8.50 -19.29
C ASN A 24 -8.96 -8.18 -19.81
N ALA A 25 -9.10 -7.03 -20.46
CA ALA A 25 -10.39 -6.48 -20.87
C ALA A 25 -10.85 -6.92 -22.28
N GLY A 26 -10.16 -7.87 -22.91
CA GLY A 26 -10.37 -8.23 -24.33
C GLY A 26 -11.79 -8.62 -24.68
N ASN A 27 -12.51 -9.29 -23.76
CA ASN A 27 -13.90 -9.68 -23.96
C ASN A 27 -14.92 -8.66 -23.43
N MET A 28 -14.47 -7.56 -22.81
CA MET A 28 -15.33 -6.55 -22.18
C MET A 28 -15.31 -5.22 -22.94
N LEU A 29 -14.38 -5.08 -23.88
CA LEU A 29 -14.14 -3.83 -24.60
C LEU A 29 -15.31 -3.47 -25.52
N ARG A 30 -15.82 -2.24 -25.35
CA ARG A 30 -16.81 -1.62 -26.24
C ARG A 30 -16.42 -0.16 -26.43
N PHE A 31 -16.53 0.37 -27.64
CA PHE A 31 -16.34 1.81 -27.88
C PHE A 31 -17.68 2.54 -27.78
N LEU A 32 -17.69 3.75 -27.22
CA LEU A 32 -18.88 4.61 -27.18
C LEU A 32 -19.26 5.11 -28.58
N ASN A 33 -18.26 5.38 -29.41
CA ASN A 33 -18.46 5.88 -30.76
C ASN A 33 -17.95 4.83 -31.77
N ALA A 34 -18.50 4.87 -32.98
CA ALA A 34 -17.99 4.08 -34.09
C ALA A 34 -16.56 4.55 -34.46
N ILE A 35 -15.73 3.62 -34.89
CA ILE A 35 -14.43 3.94 -35.49
C ILE A 35 -14.61 3.88 -37.00
N GLU A 36 -14.41 5.01 -37.64
CA GLU A 36 -14.53 5.18 -39.09
C GLU A 36 -13.16 5.39 -39.72
N ASP A 37 -12.98 4.88 -40.93
CA ASP A 37 -11.83 5.24 -41.75
C ASP A 37 -11.96 6.70 -42.26
N ASN A 38 -10.89 7.22 -42.87
CA ASN A 38 -10.87 8.57 -43.42
C ASN A 38 -11.87 8.79 -44.59
N SER A 39 -12.52 7.73 -45.07
CA SER A 39 -13.56 7.75 -46.10
C SER A 39 -14.98 7.63 -45.52
N GLY A 40 -15.12 7.51 -44.19
CA GLY A 40 -16.41 7.36 -43.49
C GLY A 40 -16.93 5.93 -43.42
N ASN A 41 -16.12 4.90 -43.76
CA ASN A 41 -16.54 3.51 -43.61
C ASN A 41 -16.36 3.06 -42.15
N ILE A 42 -17.38 2.41 -41.60
CA ILE A 42 -17.35 1.89 -40.22
C ILE A 42 -16.40 0.68 -40.15
N LEU A 43 -15.27 0.85 -39.46
CA LEU A 43 -14.32 -0.20 -39.14
C LEU A 43 -14.75 -0.99 -37.90
N VAL A 44 -15.26 -0.29 -36.89
CA VAL A 44 -15.82 -0.87 -35.66
C VAL A 44 -17.09 -0.13 -35.30
N LYS A 45 -18.18 -0.87 -35.08
CA LYS A 45 -19.48 -0.31 -34.69
C LYS A 45 -19.47 0.11 -33.22
N GLU A 46 -20.13 1.23 -32.92
CA GLU A 46 -20.37 1.69 -31.55
C GLU A 46 -21.10 0.65 -30.68
N GLU A 47 -20.79 0.65 -29.39
CA GLU A 47 -21.39 -0.19 -28.33
C GLU A 47 -21.36 -1.70 -28.55
N VAL A 48 -20.67 -2.18 -29.59
CA VAL A 48 -20.48 -3.61 -29.86
C VAL A 48 -19.20 -4.09 -29.18
N GLN A 49 -19.25 -5.32 -28.68
CA GLN A 49 -18.08 -6.00 -28.13
C GLN A 49 -17.00 -6.15 -29.20
N VAL A 50 -15.82 -5.62 -28.91
CA VAL A 50 -14.69 -5.59 -29.85
C VAL A 50 -13.81 -6.81 -29.63
N LYS A 51 -13.63 -7.63 -30.67
CA LYS A 51 -12.71 -8.78 -30.62
C LYS A 51 -11.27 -8.30 -30.72
N GLU A 52 -10.35 -9.03 -30.11
CA GLU A 52 -8.90 -8.74 -30.17
C GLU A 52 -8.39 -8.65 -31.61
N SER A 53 -8.84 -9.53 -32.51
CA SER A 53 -8.53 -9.47 -33.95
C SER A 53 -8.90 -8.14 -34.62
N ALA A 54 -9.96 -7.45 -34.16
CA ALA A 54 -10.33 -6.14 -34.68
C ALA A 54 -9.33 -5.06 -34.22
N LEU A 55 -8.83 -5.15 -32.99
CA LEU A 55 -7.80 -4.26 -32.48
C LEU A 55 -6.46 -4.46 -33.21
N THR A 56 -6.10 -5.72 -33.52
CA THR A 56 -4.91 -6.03 -34.33
C THR A 56 -5.03 -5.42 -35.72
N ARG A 57 -6.19 -5.54 -36.37
CA ARG A 57 -6.44 -4.90 -37.67
C ARG A 57 -6.33 -3.38 -37.60
N LEU A 58 -6.93 -2.75 -36.58
CA LEU A 58 -6.79 -1.30 -36.36
C LEU A 58 -5.32 -0.90 -36.20
N LYS A 59 -4.51 -1.71 -35.51
CA LYS A 59 -3.06 -1.48 -35.41
C LYS A 59 -2.35 -1.53 -36.76
N GLU A 60 -2.71 -2.48 -37.64
CA GLU A 60 -2.12 -2.64 -38.96
C GLU A 60 -2.45 -1.48 -39.92
N ILE A 61 -3.63 -0.88 -39.79
CA ILE A 61 -4.09 0.23 -40.64
C ILE A 61 -3.94 1.61 -39.99
N LYS A 62 -3.01 1.75 -39.02
CA LYS A 62 -2.74 3.01 -38.31
C LYS A 62 -2.51 4.15 -39.32
N GLY A 63 -3.23 5.26 -39.14
CA GLY A 63 -3.20 6.42 -40.04
C GLY A 63 -4.35 6.47 -41.06
N GLN A 64 -5.13 5.40 -41.20
CA GLN A 64 -6.31 5.36 -42.07
C GLN A 64 -7.62 5.75 -41.35
N TYR A 65 -7.55 6.09 -40.07
CA TYR A 65 -8.69 6.48 -39.22
C TYR A 65 -8.24 7.54 -38.20
N ASN A 66 -9.19 8.27 -37.62
CA ASN A 66 -8.92 9.21 -36.52
C ASN A 66 -8.66 8.41 -35.22
N PRO A 67 -7.47 8.50 -34.59
CA PRO A 67 -7.12 7.69 -33.43
C PRO A 67 -7.73 8.24 -32.13
N GLU A 68 -9.05 8.34 -32.06
CA GLU A 68 -9.80 8.74 -30.87
C GLU A 68 -10.63 7.56 -30.39
N PHE A 69 -10.23 6.94 -29.27
CA PHE A 69 -10.84 5.72 -28.76
C PHE A 69 -11.51 6.00 -27.43
N LYS A 70 -12.85 5.99 -27.41
CA LYS A 70 -13.64 6.16 -26.18
C LYS A 70 -14.17 4.83 -25.70
N ILE A 71 -13.49 4.20 -24.75
CA ILE A 71 -13.90 2.91 -24.19
C ILE A 71 -15.06 3.11 -23.23
N LYS A 72 -16.20 2.46 -23.47
CA LYS A 72 -17.38 2.49 -22.59
C LYS A 72 -17.10 1.75 -21.29
N LEU A 73 -17.36 2.39 -20.16
CA LEU A 73 -17.23 1.79 -18.82
C LEU A 73 -18.47 0.96 -18.47
N THR A 74 -18.45 -0.33 -18.81
CA THR A 74 -19.50 -1.29 -18.40
C THR A 74 -19.28 -1.76 -16.96
N LYS A 75 -20.33 -2.29 -16.29
CA LYS A 75 -20.21 -2.87 -14.94
C LYS A 75 -19.14 -3.97 -14.87
N GLU A 76 -19.05 -4.80 -15.90
CA GLU A 76 -18.05 -5.87 -16.03
C GLU A 76 -16.62 -5.29 -16.08
N LEU A 77 -16.41 -4.27 -16.93
CA LEU A 77 -15.10 -3.62 -17.06
C LEU A 77 -14.70 -2.88 -15.78
N ILE A 78 -15.65 -2.19 -15.14
CA ILE A 78 -15.45 -1.52 -13.84
C ILE A 78 -15.02 -2.53 -12.77
N GLY A 79 -15.71 -3.67 -12.67
CA GLY A 79 -15.34 -4.75 -11.74
C GLY A 79 -13.94 -5.28 -11.99
N GLN A 80 -13.56 -5.46 -13.27
CA GLN A 80 -12.22 -5.91 -13.64
C GLN A 80 -11.13 -4.88 -13.30
N ILE A 81 -11.39 -3.59 -13.52
CA ILE A 81 -10.49 -2.50 -13.11
C ILE A 81 -10.35 -2.46 -11.58
N GLN A 82 -11.45 -2.62 -10.85
CA GLN A 82 -11.48 -2.69 -9.39
C GLN A 82 -10.59 -3.81 -8.86
N ASP A 83 -10.75 -5.03 -9.40
CA ASP A 83 -9.97 -6.19 -8.98
C ASP A 83 -8.46 -5.97 -9.24
N LYS A 84 -8.11 -5.45 -10.43
CA LYS A 84 -6.72 -5.18 -10.80
C LYS A 84 -6.09 -4.08 -9.95
N LEU A 85 -6.81 -3.00 -9.66
CA LEU A 85 -6.29 -1.96 -8.77
C LEU A 85 -6.16 -2.44 -7.33
N ALA A 86 -7.13 -3.19 -6.80
CA ALA A 86 -7.03 -3.79 -5.48
C ALA A 86 -5.82 -4.74 -5.36
N GLU A 87 -5.57 -5.56 -6.38
CA GLU A 87 -4.37 -6.41 -6.48
C GLU A 87 -3.08 -5.57 -6.43
N LYS A 88 -3.01 -4.47 -7.21
CA LYS A 88 -1.84 -3.58 -7.25
C LYS A 88 -1.59 -2.85 -5.94
N ILE A 89 -2.65 -2.47 -5.21
CA ILE A 89 -2.57 -1.85 -3.88
C ILE A 89 -2.01 -2.88 -2.88
N VAL A 90 -2.60 -4.07 -2.83
CA VAL A 90 -2.13 -5.15 -1.93
C VAL A 90 -0.69 -5.57 -2.26
N LEU A 91 -0.29 -5.56 -3.53
CA LEU A 91 1.06 -5.89 -3.96
C LEU A 91 2.11 -4.92 -3.38
N GLN A 92 1.73 -3.70 -3.01
CA GLN A 92 2.67 -2.77 -2.36
C GLN A 92 3.20 -3.29 -1.01
N LEU A 93 2.44 -4.15 -0.30
CA LEU A 93 2.93 -4.81 0.91
C LEU A 93 4.14 -5.73 0.66
N LYS A 94 4.32 -6.21 -0.59
CA LYS A 94 5.49 -7.00 -0.99
C LYS A 94 6.63 -6.15 -1.52
N ASN A 95 6.32 -4.99 -2.11
CA ASN A 95 7.27 -4.16 -2.86
C ASN A 95 7.71 -2.89 -2.09
N THR A 96 7.22 -2.68 -0.88
CA THR A 96 7.60 -1.55 -0.04
C THR A 96 8.91 -1.81 0.68
N ASP A 97 9.74 -0.78 0.81
CA ASP A 97 10.96 -0.81 1.62
C ASP A 97 10.63 -0.76 3.13
N LYS A 98 9.40 -0.37 3.48
CA LYS A 98 8.86 -0.31 4.84
C LYS A 98 8.44 -1.70 5.30
N LYS A 99 9.40 -2.57 5.61
CA LYS A 99 9.15 -3.97 6.00
C LYS A 99 8.18 -4.12 7.18
N PHE A 100 8.13 -3.14 8.10
CA PHE A 100 7.15 -3.12 9.20
C PHE A 100 5.70 -3.03 8.70
N LEU A 101 5.44 -2.37 7.56
CA LEU A 101 4.10 -2.28 6.98
C LEU A 101 3.60 -3.66 6.61
N LYS A 102 4.44 -4.50 5.99
CA LYS A 102 4.11 -5.90 5.74
C LYS A 102 3.78 -6.64 7.04
N PHE A 103 4.61 -6.46 8.07
CA PHE A 103 4.43 -7.09 9.38
C PHE A 103 3.10 -6.71 10.05
N MET A 104 2.67 -5.44 9.96
CA MET A 104 1.35 -4.98 10.44
C MET A 104 0.19 -5.79 9.84
N TYR A 105 0.31 -6.14 8.55
CA TYR A 105 -0.71 -6.90 7.84
C TYR A 105 -0.58 -8.42 8.00
N GLU A 106 0.55 -8.94 8.44
CA GLU A 106 0.70 -10.36 8.77
C GLU A 106 0.14 -10.68 10.16
N GLU A 107 0.23 -9.74 11.10
CA GLU A 107 -0.25 -9.89 12.48
C GLU A 107 -1.76 -9.59 12.66
N ASN A 108 -2.44 -9.07 11.65
CA ASN A 108 -3.87 -8.74 11.74
C ASN A 108 -4.78 -9.95 11.45
N LYS A 109 -6.00 -9.93 12.01
CA LYS A 109 -6.99 -11.02 11.86
C LYS A 109 -8.10 -10.73 10.83
N PHE A 110 -8.05 -9.59 10.15
CA PHE A 110 -9.13 -9.11 9.30
C PHE A 110 -8.85 -9.39 7.82
N ASN A 111 -9.93 -9.55 7.04
CA ASN A 111 -9.84 -9.66 5.58
C ASN A 111 -9.54 -8.30 4.93
N PHE A 112 -8.31 -7.81 5.08
CA PHE A 112 -7.90 -6.51 4.55
C PHE A 112 -8.00 -6.42 3.02
N LYS A 113 -7.81 -7.54 2.30
CA LYS A 113 -7.98 -7.58 0.84
C LYS A 113 -9.41 -7.23 0.44
N GLY A 114 -10.39 -7.82 1.14
CA GLY A 114 -11.81 -7.49 0.95
C GLY A 114 -12.13 -6.04 1.30
N ILE A 115 -11.55 -5.51 2.39
CA ILE A 115 -11.72 -4.11 2.79
C ILE A 115 -11.20 -3.16 1.71
N ILE A 116 -9.99 -3.39 1.19
CA ILE A 116 -9.38 -2.57 0.13
C ILE A 116 -10.23 -2.58 -1.13
N ARG A 117 -10.61 -3.77 -1.61
CA ARG A 117 -11.44 -3.95 -2.80
C ARG A 117 -12.78 -3.21 -2.66
N ASN A 118 -13.46 -3.37 -1.52
CA ASN A 118 -14.75 -2.74 -1.27
C ASN A 118 -14.64 -1.23 -1.00
N GLY A 119 -13.50 -0.76 -0.49
CA GLY A 119 -13.25 0.67 -0.29
C GLY A 119 -13.33 1.46 -1.59
N ILE A 120 -12.78 0.89 -2.67
CA ILE A 120 -12.78 1.50 -4.02
C ILE A 120 -13.97 1.05 -4.88
N ASN A 121 -15.08 0.60 -4.27
CA ASN A 121 -16.27 0.20 -5.03
C ASN A 121 -17.02 1.39 -5.65
N ASN A 122 -16.94 2.56 -5.01
CA ASN A 122 -17.48 3.78 -5.59
C ASN A 122 -16.69 4.12 -6.87
N LYS A 123 -17.42 4.34 -7.96
CA LYS A 123 -16.86 4.53 -9.31
C LYS A 123 -16.01 5.79 -9.39
N LYS A 124 -16.37 6.91 -8.75
CA LYS A 124 -15.52 8.11 -8.68
C LYS A 124 -14.19 7.81 -8.00
N HIS A 125 -14.20 7.10 -6.86
CA HIS A 125 -12.97 6.70 -6.15
C HIS A 125 -12.10 5.81 -7.04
N LEU A 126 -12.71 4.81 -7.68
CA LEU A 126 -12.03 3.86 -8.55
C LEU A 126 -11.37 4.57 -9.74
N LEU A 127 -12.11 5.41 -10.45
CA LEU A 127 -11.63 6.11 -11.64
C LEU A 127 -10.55 7.13 -11.30
N ALA A 128 -10.63 7.79 -10.14
CA ALA A 128 -9.57 8.66 -9.66
C ALA A 128 -8.26 7.89 -9.46
N LEU A 129 -8.31 6.75 -8.78
CA LEU A 129 -7.15 5.90 -8.55
C LEU A 129 -6.62 5.27 -9.84
N PHE A 130 -7.51 4.87 -10.75
CA PHE A 130 -7.15 4.40 -12.08
C PHE A 130 -6.38 5.48 -12.85
N LYS A 131 -6.88 6.72 -12.89
CA LYS A 131 -6.22 7.85 -13.56
C LYS A 131 -4.83 8.12 -12.98
N VAL A 132 -4.72 8.10 -11.66
CA VAL A 132 -3.44 8.27 -10.95
C VAL A 132 -2.47 7.14 -11.32
N TYR A 133 -2.91 5.89 -11.29
CA TYR A 133 -2.07 4.74 -11.60
C TYR A 133 -1.50 4.80 -13.02
N GLU A 134 -2.34 5.09 -14.01
CA GLU A 134 -1.93 5.14 -15.42
C GLU A 134 -1.03 6.35 -15.74
N THR A 135 -1.19 7.47 -15.01
CA THR A 135 -0.47 8.72 -15.32
C THR A 135 0.81 8.89 -14.48
N ASN A 136 0.78 8.49 -13.21
CA ASN A 136 1.91 8.62 -12.29
C ASN A 136 2.02 7.39 -11.35
N PRO A 137 2.61 6.27 -11.83
CA PRO A 137 2.74 5.04 -11.05
C PRO A 137 3.56 5.20 -9.75
N HIS A 138 4.53 6.12 -9.73
CA HIS A 138 5.35 6.38 -8.54
C HIS A 138 4.54 7.09 -7.45
N PHE A 139 3.76 8.10 -7.82
CA PHE A 139 2.83 8.74 -6.90
C PHE A 139 1.72 7.77 -6.47
N PHE A 140 1.24 6.90 -7.36
CA PHE A 140 0.32 5.82 -6.99
C PHE A 140 0.88 4.93 -5.88
N LYS A 141 2.15 4.50 -5.99
CA LYS A 141 2.83 3.75 -4.91
C LYS A 141 2.82 4.53 -3.59
N HIS A 142 3.16 5.82 -3.63
CA HIS A 142 3.16 6.70 -2.45
C HIS A 142 1.80 6.72 -1.74
N ILE A 143 0.73 7.03 -2.46
CA ILE A 143 -0.61 7.09 -1.85
C ILE A 143 -1.11 5.71 -1.39
N CYS A 144 -0.72 4.63 -2.07
CA CYS A 144 -1.00 3.27 -1.60
C CYS A 144 -0.36 3.00 -0.24
N GLU A 145 0.90 3.41 -0.03
CA GLU A 145 1.56 3.25 1.27
C GLU A 145 0.84 4.04 2.37
N LEU A 146 0.37 5.25 2.06
CA LEU A 146 -0.42 6.05 3.00
C LEU A 146 -1.76 5.41 3.34
N GLY A 147 -2.50 4.92 2.34
CA GLY A 147 -3.74 4.17 2.53
C GLY A 147 -3.55 2.89 3.34
N LEU A 148 -2.47 2.15 3.07
CA LEU A 148 -2.13 0.93 3.80
C LEU A 148 -1.69 1.23 5.24
N LEU A 149 -0.92 2.30 5.48
CA LEU A 149 -0.57 2.72 6.84
C LEU A 149 -1.84 3.06 7.64
N ALA A 150 -2.69 3.92 7.10
CA ALA A 150 -3.92 4.35 7.76
C ALA A 150 -4.86 3.17 8.06
N LEU A 151 -5.03 2.24 7.11
CA LEU A 151 -5.81 1.03 7.34
C LEU A 151 -5.14 0.12 8.38
N GLY A 152 -3.85 -0.16 8.26
CA GLY A 152 -3.11 -1.01 9.19
C GLY A 152 -3.22 -0.52 10.64
N ILE A 153 -3.13 0.79 10.85
CA ILE A 153 -3.28 1.44 12.17
C ILE A 153 -4.61 1.09 12.85
N VAL A 154 -5.71 1.03 12.11
CA VAL A 154 -7.03 0.71 12.65
C VAL A 154 -7.38 -0.78 12.63
N LEU A 155 -6.53 -1.61 12.01
CA LEU A 155 -6.68 -3.08 12.01
C LEU A 155 -6.04 -3.74 13.23
N ILE A 156 -5.03 -3.11 13.84
CA ILE A 156 -4.28 -3.68 14.96
C ILE A 156 -5.08 -3.68 16.28
N PRO A 157 -5.78 -2.60 16.67
CA PRO A 157 -6.52 -2.58 17.93
C PRO A 157 -7.75 -3.50 17.87
N ASP A 158 -7.76 -4.57 18.67
CA ASP A 158 -8.89 -5.52 18.74
C ASP A 158 -10.22 -4.84 19.15
N ALA A 159 -10.14 -3.71 19.86
CA ALA A 159 -11.30 -2.93 20.30
C ALA A 159 -12.01 -2.20 19.14
N LEU A 160 -11.32 -1.93 18.03
CA LEU A 160 -11.85 -1.15 16.91
C LEU A 160 -12.40 -2.08 15.81
N LYS A 161 -13.65 -2.51 15.98
CA LYS A 161 -14.33 -3.43 15.06
C LYS A 161 -15.25 -2.76 14.02
N TYR A 162 -15.23 -1.44 13.95
CA TYR A 162 -16.09 -0.67 13.05
C TYR A 162 -15.68 -0.86 11.58
N LYS A 163 -16.58 -1.46 10.79
CA LYS A 163 -16.39 -1.68 9.34
C LYS A 163 -16.14 -0.35 8.61
N MET A 164 -16.92 0.68 8.94
CA MET A 164 -16.83 2.01 8.32
C MET A 164 -15.52 2.71 8.66
N LEU A 165 -15.04 2.63 9.90
CA LEU A 165 -13.73 3.19 10.26
C LEU A 165 -12.62 2.64 9.37
N ARG A 166 -12.60 1.32 9.11
CA ARG A 166 -11.56 0.70 8.27
C ARG A 166 -11.65 1.13 6.82
N ARG A 167 -12.87 1.16 6.27
CA ARG A 167 -13.13 1.63 4.89
C ARG A 167 -12.65 3.07 4.74
N TYR A 168 -13.01 3.94 5.67
CA TYR A 168 -12.69 5.37 5.60
C TYR A 168 -11.28 5.72 6.03
N SER A 169 -10.63 4.95 6.91
CA SER A 169 -9.19 5.09 7.17
C SER A 169 -8.38 4.74 5.93
N PHE A 170 -8.75 3.68 5.22
CA PHE A 170 -8.11 3.32 3.95
C PHE A 170 -8.31 4.43 2.90
N LEU A 171 -9.56 4.87 2.66
CA LEU A 171 -9.87 5.91 1.69
C LEU A 171 -9.29 7.28 2.06
N GLY A 172 -9.33 7.64 3.34
CA GLY A 172 -8.70 8.85 3.85
C GLY A 172 -7.20 8.83 3.59
N GLY A 173 -6.53 7.71 3.90
CA GLY A 173 -5.09 7.58 3.70
C GLY A 173 -4.68 7.61 2.22
N ILE A 174 -5.45 6.96 1.33
CA ILE A 174 -5.11 6.95 -0.09
C ILE A 174 -5.35 8.30 -0.77
N PHE A 175 -6.24 9.15 -0.23
CA PHE A 175 -6.55 10.45 -0.81
C PHE A 175 -5.94 11.64 -0.06
N MET A 176 -5.27 11.45 1.09
CA MET A 176 -4.78 12.58 1.90
C MET A 176 -3.65 13.41 1.26
N ASP A 177 -3.02 12.93 0.18
CA ASP A 177 -2.02 13.66 -0.61
C ASP A 177 -2.44 13.87 -2.07
N ILE A 178 -3.65 13.49 -2.46
CA ILE A 178 -4.09 13.37 -3.86
C ILE A 178 -3.94 14.63 -4.71
N ALA A 179 -4.03 15.82 -4.10
CA ALA A 179 -3.84 17.08 -4.80
C ALA A 179 -2.41 17.25 -5.35
N ARG A 180 -1.43 16.52 -4.81
CA ARG A 180 -0.01 16.60 -5.19
C ARG A 180 0.36 15.71 -6.37
N VAL A 181 -0.61 15.03 -7.01
CA VAL A 181 -0.38 14.03 -8.07
C VAL A 181 0.48 14.52 -9.25
N THR A 182 0.35 15.79 -9.62
CA THR A 182 1.11 16.44 -10.70
C THR A 182 2.34 17.21 -10.20
N GLY A 183 2.53 17.32 -8.89
CA GLY A 183 3.63 18.09 -8.31
C GLY A 183 4.96 17.32 -8.37
N ASP A 184 6.07 18.05 -8.40
CA ASP A 184 7.42 17.43 -8.37
C ASP A 184 7.95 17.22 -6.94
N GLN A 185 7.20 17.67 -5.94
CA GLN A 185 7.64 17.75 -4.55
C GLN A 185 6.90 16.78 -3.61
N TRP A 186 5.99 15.93 -4.13
CA TRP A 186 5.24 14.96 -3.31
C TRP A 186 6.14 14.03 -2.49
N ASN A 187 7.35 13.77 -2.99
CA ASN A 187 8.40 12.96 -2.37
C ASN A 187 9.34 13.77 -1.45
N LYS A 188 8.98 14.98 -1.05
CA LYS A 188 9.74 15.83 -0.13
C LYS A 188 8.90 16.16 1.11
N PRO A 189 9.55 16.41 2.27
CA PRO A 189 8.88 16.99 3.43
C PRO A 189 8.25 18.34 3.07
N PHE A 190 7.18 18.69 3.76
CA PHE A 190 6.60 20.01 3.60
C PHE A 190 7.53 21.09 4.15
N PRO A 191 7.57 22.28 3.55
CA PRO A 191 8.45 23.37 3.98
C PRO A 191 8.04 23.94 5.34
N ASP A 192 6.75 24.01 5.63
CA ASP A 192 6.21 24.55 6.88
C ASP A 192 4.77 24.07 7.14
N ASP A 193 4.28 24.33 8.36
CA ASP A 193 2.94 23.98 8.81
C ASP A 193 1.81 24.68 8.04
N THR A 194 2.09 25.86 7.46
CA THR A 194 1.11 26.61 6.67
C THR A 194 0.83 25.86 5.36
N GLU A 195 1.89 25.39 4.71
CA GLU A 195 1.79 24.61 3.48
C GLU A 195 1.15 23.25 3.73
N LYS A 196 1.54 22.56 4.82
CA LYS A 196 0.89 21.31 5.22
C LYS A 196 -0.63 21.48 5.34
N THR A 197 -1.07 22.52 6.06
CA THR A 197 -2.49 22.82 6.28
C THR A 197 -3.20 23.17 4.97
N ARG A 198 -2.55 23.95 4.11
CA ARG A 198 -3.11 24.36 2.81
C ARG A 198 -3.35 23.16 1.90
N ILE A 199 -2.36 22.28 1.76
CA ILE A 199 -2.47 21.06 0.95
C ILE A 199 -3.51 20.11 1.54
N ALA A 200 -3.55 19.91 2.85
CA ALA A 200 -4.56 19.06 3.50
C ALA A 200 -5.99 19.54 3.20
N LYS A 201 -6.23 20.85 3.23
CA LYS A 201 -7.52 21.45 2.84
C LYS A 201 -7.85 21.22 1.37
N GLN A 202 -6.87 21.34 0.47
CA GLN A 202 -7.07 21.06 -0.95
C GLN A 202 -7.40 19.58 -1.20
N CYS A 203 -6.71 18.65 -0.53
CA CYS A 203 -7.04 17.22 -0.58
C CYS A 203 -8.45 16.95 -0.04
N ALA A 204 -8.85 17.58 1.07
CA ALA A 204 -10.20 17.44 1.61
C ALA A 204 -11.29 17.94 0.65
N ASN A 205 -11.07 19.10 0.01
CA ASN A 205 -11.97 19.63 -1.02
C ASN A 205 -12.07 18.68 -2.21
N PHE A 206 -10.96 18.04 -2.58
CA PHE A 206 -10.96 17.02 -3.63
C PHE A 206 -11.76 15.78 -3.23
N MET A 207 -11.55 15.29 -2.00
CA MET A 207 -12.29 14.15 -1.46
C MET A 207 -13.79 14.40 -1.41
N GLN A 208 -14.21 15.63 -1.12
CA GLN A 208 -15.62 16.02 -1.17
C GLN A 208 -16.19 15.91 -2.58
N LYS A 209 -15.44 16.32 -3.62
CA LYS A 209 -15.86 16.18 -5.03
C LYS A 209 -15.94 14.71 -5.49
N LEU A 210 -15.24 13.83 -4.80
CA LEU A 210 -15.31 12.38 -4.99
C LEU A 210 -16.47 11.72 -4.24
N ASP A 211 -17.34 12.48 -3.58
CA ASP A 211 -18.46 12.02 -2.75
C ASP A 211 -18.03 11.24 -1.50
N LEU A 212 -16.84 11.52 -0.93
CA LEU A 212 -16.53 11.03 0.40
C LEU A 212 -17.36 11.77 1.47
N PRO A 213 -17.79 11.08 2.55
CA PRO A 213 -18.57 11.71 3.61
C PRO A 213 -17.85 12.90 4.25
N GLU A 214 -18.63 13.85 4.76
CA GLU A 214 -18.10 15.10 5.36
C GLU A 214 -17.14 14.82 6.51
N PHE A 215 -17.44 13.87 7.38
CA PHE A 215 -16.55 13.53 8.50
C PHE A 215 -15.19 12.98 8.03
N VAL A 216 -15.14 12.32 6.86
CA VAL A 216 -13.90 11.82 6.25
C VAL A 216 -13.08 12.97 5.68
N CYS A 217 -13.75 13.90 4.98
CA CYS A 217 -13.13 15.10 4.44
C CYS A 217 -12.59 15.99 5.57
N SER A 218 -13.37 16.15 6.65
CA SER A 218 -12.97 16.88 7.84
C SER A 218 -11.76 16.24 8.52
N ALA A 219 -11.73 14.92 8.66
CA ALA A 219 -10.57 14.21 9.18
C ALA A 219 -9.31 14.44 8.32
N ALA A 220 -9.45 14.33 6.99
CA ALA A 220 -8.37 14.61 6.05
C ALA A 220 -7.94 16.09 6.03
N SER A 221 -8.80 17.04 6.36
CA SER A 221 -8.39 18.44 6.48
C SER A 221 -7.57 18.70 7.75
N ASN A 222 -7.70 17.87 8.78
CA ASN A 222 -7.14 18.10 10.12
C ASN A 222 -6.06 17.09 10.52
N HIS A 223 -5.67 16.19 9.61
CA HIS A 223 -4.73 15.10 9.90
C HIS A 223 -3.25 15.51 9.94
N VAL A 224 -2.93 16.79 9.80
CA VAL A 224 -1.54 17.25 9.79
C VAL A 224 -1.07 17.47 11.24
N PRO A 225 0.00 16.81 11.69
CA PRO A 225 0.62 17.14 12.96
C PRO A 225 1.35 18.50 12.85
N LEU A 226 0.84 19.51 13.55
CA LEU A 226 1.44 20.85 13.62
C LEU A 226 2.49 20.91 14.74
N GLY A 227 3.58 21.66 14.51
CA GLY A 227 4.66 21.84 15.48
C GLY A 227 5.57 20.62 15.68
N LEU A 228 5.27 19.48 15.03
CA LEU A 228 6.20 18.38 14.85
C LEU A 228 7.13 18.75 13.70
N GLN A 229 8.36 19.14 14.05
CA GLN A 229 9.42 19.28 13.05
C GLN A 229 9.61 17.90 12.42
N ASP A 230 9.41 17.82 11.09
CA ASP A 230 9.89 16.68 10.35
C ASP A 230 11.41 16.67 10.61
N ASN A 231 11.97 15.62 11.22
CA ASN A 231 13.39 15.56 11.62
C ASN A 231 14.28 15.76 10.39
N VAL A 232 14.61 17.01 10.12
CA VAL A 232 15.23 17.49 8.89
C VAL A 232 16.39 18.36 9.35
N GLU A 233 17.45 17.73 9.87
CA GLU A 233 18.80 18.22 9.58
C GLU A 233 19.09 17.98 8.09
N VAL A 234 18.26 18.51 7.19
CA VAL A 234 18.64 18.59 5.78
C VAL A 234 19.72 19.66 5.75
N VAL A 235 20.96 19.17 5.68
CA VAL A 235 22.14 19.92 5.30
C VAL A 235 21.71 20.93 4.24
N ALA A 236 21.89 22.21 4.58
CA ALA A 236 21.53 23.35 3.75
C ALA A 236 22.28 23.32 2.42
N SER A 237 21.88 22.44 1.49
CA SER A 237 22.36 22.42 0.13
C SER A 237 21.51 23.38 -0.69
N GLY A 238 21.71 24.69 -0.49
CA GLY A 238 21.41 25.74 -1.47
C GLY A 238 20.00 25.82 -2.09
N SER A 239 18.99 25.12 -1.56
CA SER A 239 17.64 25.13 -2.12
C SER A 239 16.99 26.46 -1.81
N LYS A 240 16.62 27.20 -2.87
CA LYS A 240 15.91 28.47 -2.79
C LYS A 240 14.73 28.36 -1.81
N LYS A 241 14.60 29.34 -0.93
CA LYS A 241 13.41 29.54 -0.09
C LYS A 241 12.13 29.41 -0.92
N ASN A 242 11.20 28.58 -0.45
CA ASN A 242 9.76 28.66 -0.74
C ASN A 242 9.33 28.45 -2.21
N GLU A 243 9.56 27.28 -2.79
CA GLU A 243 8.71 26.84 -3.89
C GLU A 243 7.45 26.19 -3.31
N ARG A 244 6.40 26.99 -3.11
CA ARG A 244 5.05 26.48 -2.79
C ARG A 244 4.60 25.55 -3.91
N GLU A 245 4.02 24.42 -3.55
CA GLU A 245 3.42 23.53 -4.53
C GLU A 245 2.14 24.16 -5.07
N ASN A 246 1.96 24.19 -6.38
CA ASN A 246 0.68 24.56 -6.99
C ASN A 246 0.04 23.31 -7.60
N PRO A 247 -0.80 22.58 -6.85
CA PRO A 247 -1.61 21.49 -7.36
C PRO A 247 -2.35 21.85 -8.66
N ASP A 248 -2.29 20.96 -9.63
CA ASP A 248 -3.10 21.08 -10.85
C ASP A 248 -4.55 20.67 -10.55
N GLU A 249 -5.40 21.66 -10.33
CA GLU A 249 -6.83 21.44 -10.09
C GLU A 249 -7.56 20.85 -11.32
N THR A 250 -6.96 20.91 -12.52
CA THR A 250 -7.57 20.40 -13.75
C THR A 250 -7.34 18.90 -13.96
N PHE A 251 -6.39 18.28 -13.25
CA PHE A 251 -6.04 16.87 -13.42
C PHE A 251 -7.26 15.94 -13.33
N PHE A 252 -8.24 16.30 -12.50
CA PHE A 252 -9.45 15.51 -12.30
C PHE A 252 -10.74 16.16 -12.83
N ALA A 253 -10.66 17.31 -13.51
CA ALA A 253 -11.83 18.09 -13.92
C ALA A 253 -12.84 17.28 -14.74
N GLU A 254 -12.36 16.40 -15.62
CA GLU A 254 -13.19 15.56 -16.49
C GLU A 254 -14.01 14.49 -15.72
N MET A 255 -13.59 14.11 -14.52
CA MET A 255 -14.30 13.15 -13.67
C MET A 255 -15.33 13.81 -12.76
N MET A 256 -15.20 15.12 -12.55
CA MET A 256 -16.10 15.90 -11.67
C MET A 256 -17.33 16.44 -12.40
N VAL A 257 -17.52 16.03 -13.66
CA VAL A 257 -18.74 16.32 -14.41
C VAL A 257 -19.81 15.35 -13.91
N ASP A 258 -20.91 15.90 -13.40
CA ASP A 258 -22.08 15.14 -12.97
C ASP A 258 -22.62 14.29 -14.13
N ASP A 259 -22.59 12.97 -13.98
CA ASP A 259 -23.10 12.03 -14.99
C ASP A 259 -24.59 11.74 -14.82
N GLY A 260 -25.23 12.33 -13.79
CA GLY A 260 -26.64 12.15 -13.46
C GLY A 260 -26.95 10.77 -12.87
N GLU A 261 -25.95 9.92 -12.64
CA GLU A 261 -26.08 8.61 -12.02
C GLU A 261 -25.54 8.70 -10.58
N SER A 262 -26.45 8.70 -9.61
CA SER A 262 -26.03 8.52 -8.21
C SER A 262 -25.43 7.12 -8.06
N ASP A 263 -24.10 7.05 -7.94
CA ASP A 263 -23.32 5.82 -7.72
C ASP A 263 -23.61 5.13 -6.36
N SER A 264 -24.63 5.59 -5.64
CA SER A 264 -25.23 4.89 -4.50
C SER A 264 -25.89 3.60 -5.01
N THR A 265 -25.14 2.50 -5.00
CA THR A 265 -25.73 1.16 -5.15
C THR A 265 -26.74 0.92 -4.02
N PRO A 266 -27.96 0.43 -4.31
CA PRO A 266 -28.97 0.18 -3.29
C PRO A 266 -28.60 -0.90 -2.27
N ASP A 267 -27.51 -1.65 -2.50
CA ASP A 267 -27.05 -2.74 -1.62
C ASP A 267 -26.30 -2.25 -0.36
N ASP A 268 -26.21 -0.94 -0.13
CA ASP A 268 -25.91 -0.38 1.21
C ASP A 268 -27.19 -0.37 2.09
N GLU A 269 -28.04 -1.39 1.98
CA GLU A 269 -29.08 -1.64 2.99
C GLU A 269 -28.41 -1.97 4.33
N GLU A 270 -28.77 -1.18 5.34
CA GLU A 270 -28.31 -1.18 6.74
C GLU A 270 -26.96 -0.48 7.06
N ASP A 271 -26.74 0.74 6.56
CA ASP A 271 -26.03 1.73 7.40
C ASP A 271 -27.08 2.61 8.08
N ALA A 272 -27.73 2.02 9.11
CA ALA A 272 -28.59 2.77 10.01
C ALA A 272 -27.77 3.95 10.54
N GLY A 273 -28.19 5.17 10.15
CA GLY A 273 -27.51 6.42 10.47
C GLY A 273 -26.88 6.38 11.85
N LEU A 274 -25.55 6.34 11.86
CA LEU A 274 -24.75 6.36 13.06
C LEU A 274 -25.16 7.63 13.83
N PRO A 275 -25.60 7.55 15.11
CA PRO A 275 -25.99 8.74 15.85
C PRO A 275 -24.85 9.77 15.86
N ASP A 276 -25.11 11.07 15.83
CA ASP A 276 -24.09 12.14 15.70
C ASP A 276 -22.85 11.95 16.60
N LYS A 277 -23.04 11.45 17.83
CA LYS A 277 -21.95 11.13 18.77
C LYS A 277 -20.97 10.05 18.28
N SER A 278 -21.43 9.15 17.42
CA SER A 278 -20.60 8.12 16.80
C SER A 278 -19.87 8.63 15.56
N GLU A 279 -20.40 9.63 14.84
CA GLU A 279 -19.65 10.30 13.77
C GLU A 279 -18.51 11.15 14.32
N ASP A 280 -18.72 11.88 15.42
CA ASP A 280 -17.65 12.65 16.07
C ASP A 280 -16.50 11.74 16.52
N LEU A 281 -16.81 10.62 17.17
CA LEU A 281 -15.81 9.62 17.57
C LEU A 281 -15.09 9.02 16.35
N LEU A 282 -15.82 8.67 15.29
CA LEU A 282 -15.24 8.15 14.06
C LEU A 282 -14.34 9.19 13.40
N ARG A 283 -14.75 10.46 13.37
CA ARG A 283 -13.96 11.57 12.86
C ARG A 283 -12.67 11.76 13.63
N GLU A 284 -12.71 11.71 14.97
CA GLU A 284 -11.51 11.80 15.82
C GLU A 284 -10.55 10.65 15.58
N LEU A 285 -11.04 9.40 15.63
CA LEU A 285 -10.23 8.20 15.37
C LEU A 285 -9.65 8.21 13.95
N LEU A 286 -10.45 8.62 12.96
CA LEU A 286 -10.01 8.74 11.58
C LEU A 286 -8.92 9.80 11.44
N THR A 287 -9.14 11.00 12.01
CA THR A 287 -8.16 12.09 11.99
C THR A 287 -6.83 11.63 12.57
N ASP A 288 -6.86 10.96 13.73
CA ASP A 288 -5.64 10.47 14.38
C ASP A 288 -5.00 9.30 13.64
N SER A 289 -5.78 8.42 13.01
CA SER A 289 -5.23 7.37 12.15
C SER A 289 -4.46 7.95 10.96
N LEU A 290 -4.96 9.03 10.35
CA LEU A 290 -4.32 9.72 9.25
C LEU A 290 -3.08 10.52 9.72
N LYS A 291 -3.14 11.15 10.91
CA LYS A 291 -1.97 11.80 11.54
C LYS A 291 -0.84 10.81 11.78
N ILE A 292 -1.14 9.68 12.41
CA ILE A 292 -0.15 8.64 12.71
C ILE A 292 0.40 8.05 11.40
N ALA A 293 -0.44 7.81 10.39
CA ALA A 293 0.00 7.33 9.08
C ALA A 293 0.97 8.30 8.42
N ARG A 294 0.64 9.60 8.39
CA ARG A 294 1.54 10.64 7.86
C ARG A 294 2.84 10.69 8.65
N TYR A 295 2.76 10.68 9.97
CA TYR A 295 3.93 10.71 10.84
C TYR A 295 4.88 9.54 10.56
N ILE A 296 4.37 8.31 10.57
CA ILE A 296 5.15 7.11 10.26
C ILE A 296 5.75 7.20 8.86
N HIS A 297 4.96 7.64 7.87
CA HIS A 297 5.44 7.80 6.51
C HIS A 297 6.59 8.80 6.44
N THR A 298 6.45 9.99 7.03
CA THR A 298 7.49 11.03 7.03
C THR A 298 8.78 10.52 7.66
N VAL A 299 8.72 9.96 8.88
CA VAL A 299 9.92 9.45 9.58
C VAL A 299 10.59 8.34 8.78
N SER A 300 9.82 7.37 8.29
CA SER A 300 10.38 6.24 7.53
C SER A 300 10.94 6.64 6.16
N SER A 301 10.32 7.60 5.47
CA SER A 301 10.77 8.07 4.17
C SER A 301 11.99 9.00 4.28
N PHE A 302 12.05 9.86 5.31
CA PHE A 302 13.02 10.97 5.36
C PHE A 302 14.08 10.88 6.47
N SER A 303 14.02 9.89 7.37
CA SER A 303 15.12 9.68 8.32
C SER A 303 16.42 9.32 7.58
N HIS A 304 17.52 9.91 8.05
CA HIS A 304 18.87 9.75 7.51
C HIS A 304 19.41 8.35 7.76
N ASP A 305 19.11 7.79 8.94
CA ASP A 305 19.59 6.48 9.34
C ASP A 305 18.48 5.43 9.24
N LYS A 306 18.43 4.76 8.09
CA LYS A 306 17.47 3.70 7.81
C LYS A 306 17.60 2.51 8.76
N GLU A 307 18.72 2.35 9.45
CA GLU A 307 18.94 1.23 10.37
C GLU A 307 18.22 1.40 11.71
N TYR A 308 17.94 2.64 12.11
CA TYR A 308 17.32 2.97 13.41
C TYR A 308 15.91 3.57 13.31
N VAL A 309 15.36 3.72 12.09
CA VAL A 309 13.99 4.22 11.85
C VAL A 309 12.96 3.58 12.77
N MET A 310 13.06 2.28 13.06
CA MET A 310 12.09 1.61 13.92
C MET A 310 12.21 2.02 15.39
N GLU A 311 13.43 2.17 15.90
CA GLU A 311 13.66 2.65 17.27
C GLU A 311 13.17 4.10 17.40
N GLU A 312 13.45 4.94 16.40
CA GLU A 312 12.89 6.29 16.31
C GLU A 312 11.36 6.27 16.32
N LEU A 313 10.74 5.43 15.50
CA LEU A 313 9.28 5.31 15.44
C LEU A 313 8.69 4.87 16.78
N VAL A 314 9.27 3.87 17.46
CA VAL A 314 8.82 3.42 18.80
C VAL A 314 8.91 4.57 19.80
N TYR A 315 10.08 5.20 19.88
CA TYR A 315 10.37 6.25 20.86
C TYR A 315 9.47 7.46 20.65
N PHE A 316 9.42 7.99 19.43
CA PHE A 316 8.67 9.20 19.16
C PHE A 316 7.16 8.97 19.12
N LEU A 317 6.67 7.80 18.67
CA LEU A 317 5.25 7.49 18.76
C LEU A 317 4.82 7.46 20.23
N ALA A 318 5.56 6.78 21.10
CA ALA A 318 5.29 6.74 22.53
C ALA A 318 5.36 8.14 23.18
N TYR A 319 6.41 8.92 22.88
CA TYR A 319 6.57 10.29 23.37
C TYR A 319 5.39 11.20 22.97
N ASN A 320 5.01 11.18 21.69
CA ASN A 320 3.93 12.01 21.18
C ASN A 320 2.56 11.56 21.72
N THR A 321 2.35 10.26 21.91
CA THR A 321 1.17 9.73 22.60
C THR A 321 1.10 10.23 24.05
N SER A 322 2.18 10.15 24.83
CA SER A 322 2.21 10.66 26.21
C SER A 322 2.01 12.18 26.31
N ARG A 323 2.34 12.92 25.26
CA ARG A 323 2.06 14.37 25.15
C ARG A 323 0.64 14.69 24.69
N GLY A 324 -0.19 13.68 24.39
CA GLY A 324 -1.56 13.86 23.92
C GLY A 324 -1.69 14.20 22.43
N TYR A 325 -0.63 14.04 21.62
CA TYR A 325 -0.70 14.28 20.17
C TYR A 325 -1.38 13.15 19.39
N PHE A 326 -1.35 11.93 19.91
CA PHE A 326 -1.95 10.75 19.28
C PHE A 326 -2.88 10.04 20.25
N ASN A 327 -4.06 9.63 19.76
CA ASN A 327 -4.97 8.78 20.51
C ASN A 327 -4.30 7.46 20.96
N GLU A 328 -4.32 7.20 22.27
CA GLU A 328 -3.72 6.02 22.90
C GLU A 328 -4.30 4.70 22.38
N VAL A 329 -5.58 4.67 22.02
CA VAL A 329 -6.27 3.47 21.50
C VAL A 329 -5.63 3.00 20.19
N LEU A 330 -5.16 3.95 19.37
CA LEU A 330 -4.48 3.68 18.10
C LEU A 330 -2.98 3.47 18.30
N ALA A 331 -2.34 4.32 19.10
CA ALA A 331 -0.89 4.37 19.20
C ALA A 331 -0.28 3.28 20.09
N ASN A 332 -0.89 2.92 21.22
CA ASN A 332 -0.30 1.92 22.13
C ASN A 332 -0.17 0.53 21.48
N PRO A 333 -1.18 0.02 20.74
CA PRO A 333 -1.02 -1.22 20.01
C PRO A 333 0.10 -1.18 18.96
N LEU A 334 0.30 -0.03 18.30
CA LEU A 334 1.40 0.17 17.35
C LEU A 334 2.77 0.15 18.03
N VAL A 335 2.92 0.82 19.17
CA VAL A 335 4.18 0.80 19.95
C VAL A 335 4.56 -0.64 20.32
N ASN A 336 3.59 -1.45 20.75
CA ASN A 336 3.83 -2.85 21.08
C ASN A 336 4.21 -3.67 19.84
N LEU A 337 3.55 -3.44 18.71
CA LEU A 337 3.86 -4.12 17.45
C LEU A 337 5.27 -3.74 16.95
N PHE A 338 5.65 -2.47 17.04
CA PHE A 338 6.97 -2.02 16.62
C PHE A 338 8.08 -2.57 17.52
N LYS A 339 7.85 -2.70 18.83
CA LYS A 339 8.79 -3.41 19.73
C LYS A 339 8.97 -4.87 19.31
N GLN A 340 7.88 -5.58 18.99
CA GLN A 340 7.97 -6.96 18.50
C GLN A 340 8.73 -7.04 17.17
N PHE A 341 8.50 -6.08 16.27
CA PHE A 341 9.25 -5.99 15.02
C PHE A 341 10.74 -5.74 15.26
N GLU A 342 11.09 -4.84 16.17
CA GLU A 342 12.46 -4.53 16.57
C GLU A 342 13.16 -5.76 17.17
N GLU A 343 12.50 -6.48 18.08
CA GLU A 343 12.99 -7.75 18.64
C GLU A 343 13.24 -8.79 17.53
N ASN A 344 12.32 -8.89 16.56
CA ASN A 344 12.49 -9.76 15.39
C ASN A 344 13.70 -9.34 14.55
N VAL A 345 13.92 -8.05 14.32
CA VAL A 345 15.09 -7.53 13.58
C VAL A 345 16.40 -7.83 14.33
N LYS A 346 16.45 -7.57 15.64
CA LYS A 346 17.62 -7.89 16.49
C LYS A 346 17.95 -9.38 16.45
N ARG A 347 16.92 -10.24 16.52
CA ARG A 347 17.07 -11.69 16.34
C ARG A 347 17.66 -12.03 14.97
N MET A 348 17.15 -11.46 13.88
CA MET A 348 17.68 -11.71 12.54
C MET A 348 19.13 -11.27 12.37
N ARG A 349 19.53 -10.14 12.96
CA ARG A 349 20.94 -9.68 12.97
C ARG A 349 21.83 -10.66 13.72
N LYS A 350 21.41 -11.12 14.91
CA LYS A 350 22.18 -12.12 15.67
C LYS A 350 22.31 -13.45 14.92
N LEU A 351 21.25 -13.90 14.21
CA LEU A 351 21.35 -15.08 13.35
C LEU A 351 22.40 -14.90 12.26
N ALA A 352 22.42 -13.74 11.59
CA ALA A 352 23.41 -13.44 10.57
C ALA A 352 24.84 -13.38 11.15
N GLU A 353 25.04 -12.80 12.33
CA GLU A 353 26.33 -12.81 13.03
C GLU A 353 26.82 -14.24 13.30
N VAL A 354 25.93 -15.11 13.76
CA VAL A 354 26.26 -16.53 14.02
C VAL A 354 26.57 -17.27 12.72
N GLU A 355 25.82 -17.05 11.64
CA GLU A 355 26.14 -17.63 10.32
C GLU A 355 27.52 -17.19 9.80
N MET A 356 27.90 -15.92 10.05
CA MET A 356 29.20 -15.36 9.65
C MET A 356 30.40 -15.95 10.41
N GLN A 357 30.19 -16.57 11.57
CA GLN A 357 31.23 -17.29 12.31
C GLN A 357 31.52 -18.69 11.74
N CYS A 358 30.78 -19.12 10.71
CA CYS A 358 31.02 -20.41 10.07
C CYS A 358 32.45 -20.49 9.53
N LEU A 359 33.17 -21.56 9.88
CA LEU A 359 34.50 -21.85 9.33
C LEU A 359 34.48 -22.19 7.83
N HIS A 360 33.30 -22.51 7.29
CA HIS A 360 33.09 -22.87 5.89
C HIS A 360 31.89 -22.10 5.29
N PRO A 361 31.93 -20.76 5.14
CA PRO A 361 30.81 -20.01 4.58
C PRO A 361 30.49 -20.48 3.14
N PRO A 362 29.21 -20.59 2.74
CA PRO A 362 27.97 -20.31 3.48
C PRO A 362 27.32 -21.59 4.05
N ALA A 363 28.08 -22.45 4.74
CA ALA A 363 27.57 -23.75 5.17
C ALA A 363 26.67 -23.67 6.41
N ALA A 364 26.92 -22.75 7.35
CA ALA A 364 26.04 -22.55 8.50
C ALA A 364 24.73 -21.91 8.04
N TRP A 365 23.62 -22.44 8.53
CA TRP A 365 22.30 -22.02 8.12
C TRP A 365 21.34 -22.06 9.32
N ALA A 366 20.73 -20.92 9.65
CA ALA A 366 19.69 -20.80 10.65
C ALA A 366 18.36 -21.38 10.12
N TYR A 367 17.98 -22.53 10.63
CA TYR A 367 16.73 -23.21 10.34
C TYR A 367 15.58 -22.61 11.17
N PRO A 368 14.49 -22.13 10.52
CA PRO A 368 13.32 -21.62 11.22
C PRO A 368 12.58 -22.74 11.94
N LYS A 369 12.63 -22.77 13.27
CA LYS A 369 11.65 -23.48 14.10
C LYS A 369 10.85 -22.49 14.95
N PRO A 370 9.55 -22.74 15.21
CA PRO A 370 8.66 -21.84 15.95
C PRO A 370 9.06 -21.51 17.41
N LYS A 371 10.11 -22.14 17.95
CA LYS A 371 10.51 -22.04 19.36
C LYS A 371 11.96 -21.66 19.58
N ALA A 372 12.88 -22.16 18.74
CA ALA A 372 14.29 -21.80 18.76
C ALA A 372 14.84 -21.95 17.33
N SER A 373 15.47 -20.91 16.78
CA SER A 373 16.16 -21.05 15.50
C SER A 373 17.36 -21.98 15.72
N GLN A 374 17.42 -23.12 15.02
CA GLN A 374 18.53 -24.06 15.15
C GLN A 374 19.55 -23.79 14.04
N VAL A 375 20.84 -23.98 14.28
CA VAL A 375 21.87 -23.82 13.24
C VAL A 375 22.26 -25.20 12.71
N LEU A 376 22.22 -25.37 11.39
CA LEU A 376 22.67 -26.59 10.71
C LEU A 376 23.75 -26.31 9.69
N CYS A 377 24.42 -27.36 9.22
CA CYS A 377 25.37 -27.29 8.11
C CYS A 377 24.74 -27.80 6.81
N LYS A 378 24.34 -26.89 5.92
CA LYS A 378 23.73 -27.21 4.61
C LYS A 378 24.63 -28.07 3.73
N ASN A 379 25.91 -27.72 3.69
CA ASN A 379 26.88 -28.38 2.81
C ASN A 379 27.37 -29.72 3.37
N LYS A 380 26.88 -30.14 4.54
CA LYS A 380 27.24 -31.42 5.19
C LYS A 380 28.75 -31.61 5.28
N VAL A 381 29.46 -30.58 5.75
CA VAL A 381 30.92 -30.58 5.94
C VAL A 381 31.26 -31.40 7.18
N TRP A 382 31.14 -32.74 7.08
CA TRP A 382 31.18 -33.68 8.22
C TRP A 382 32.47 -33.63 9.06
N ASP A 383 33.56 -33.12 8.49
CA ASP A 383 34.86 -32.92 9.13
C ASP A 383 34.95 -31.58 9.91
N CYS A 384 33.93 -30.73 9.84
CA CYS A 384 33.89 -29.46 10.56
C CYS A 384 33.86 -29.69 12.09
N PRO A 385 34.74 -29.03 12.87
CA PRO A 385 34.80 -29.19 14.33
C PRO A 385 33.55 -28.69 15.06
N ASN A 386 32.76 -27.84 14.39
CA ASN A 386 31.52 -27.29 14.91
C ASN A 386 30.31 -28.21 14.69
N ILE A 387 30.46 -29.39 14.09
CA ILE A 387 29.35 -30.35 13.99
C ILE A 387 29.10 -31.03 15.35
N VAL A 388 27.82 -31.14 15.71
CA VAL A 388 27.37 -31.95 16.84
C VAL A 388 27.16 -33.38 16.35
N GLN A 389 28.08 -34.28 16.71
CA GLN A 389 28.02 -35.68 16.26
C GLN A 389 26.75 -36.39 16.79
N GLY A 390 26.11 -37.17 15.92
CA GLY A 390 24.92 -37.97 16.25
C GLY A 390 23.61 -37.17 16.34
N TRP A 391 23.62 -35.89 15.99
CA TRP A 391 22.44 -35.02 16.00
C TRP A 391 22.23 -34.39 14.62
N ASP A 392 21.23 -34.89 13.91
CA ASP A 392 20.80 -34.35 12.62
C ASP A 392 19.44 -33.65 12.74
N ILE A 393 19.30 -32.54 12.03
CA ILE A 393 18.04 -31.84 11.87
C ILE A 393 17.36 -32.38 10.61
N HIS A 394 16.20 -33.00 10.80
CA HIS A 394 15.39 -33.50 9.70
C HIS A 394 14.46 -32.39 9.16
N VAL A 395 14.69 -32.01 7.91
CA VAL A 395 13.89 -31.02 7.19
C VAL A 395 12.87 -31.77 6.34
N ILE A 396 11.58 -31.62 6.67
CA ILE A 396 10.49 -32.44 6.09
C ILE A 396 10.06 -31.89 4.72
N SER A 397 10.13 -30.57 4.52
CA SER A 397 9.77 -29.90 3.27
C SER A 397 10.77 -28.79 2.98
N SER A 398 10.92 -28.43 1.70
CA SER A 398 11.81 -27.34 1.29
C SER A 398 11.46 -26.06 2.05
N GLN A 399 12.43 -25.51 2.79
CA GLN A 399 12.26 -24.27 3.55
C GLN A 399 13.15 -23.17 2.98
N GLU A 400 12.61 -21.96 2.87
CA GLU A 400 13.43 -20.78 2.57
C GLU A 400 14.25 -20.38 3.80
N ALA A 401 15.48 -19.92 3.56
CA ALA A 401 16.31 -19.39 4.63
C ALA A 401 15.75 -18.08 5.21
N PHE A 402 16.16 -17.77 6.44
CA PHE A 402 16.24 -16.37 6.83
C PHE A 402 17.29 -15.66 5.96
N GLY A 403 16.89 -14.62 5.22
CA GLY A 403 17.81 -13.72 4.52
C GLY A 403 18.40 -14.22 3.17
N TRP A 404 18.38 -15.53 2.88
CA TRP A 404 18.87 -16.05 1.59
C TRP A 404 17.74 -16.14 0.55
N VAL A 405 17.57 -15.07 -0.23
CA VAL A 405 16.59 -15.03 -1.32
C VAL A 405 16.96 -16.04 -2.42
N GLY A 406 16.04 -16.93 -2.77
CA GLY A 406 16.22 -17.89 -3.88
C GLY A 406 17.07 -19.13 -3.53
N SER A 407 17.49 -19.30 -2.28
CA SER A 407 18.15 -20.53 -1.80
C SER A 407 17.26 -21.23 -0.77
N SER A 408 16.63 -22.33 -1.18
CA SER A 408 15.89 -23.18 -0.26
C SER A 408 16.74 -24.35 0.23
N LEU A 409 16.49 -24.76 1.46
CA LEU A 409 17.04 -25.97 2.04
C LEU A 409 16.13 -27.14 1.66
N SER A 410 16.62 -28.08 0.85
CA SER A 410 15.84 -29.25 0.42
C SER A 410 15.48 -30.15 1.60
N ALA A 411 14.41 -30.94 1.45
CA ALA A 411 14.05 -31.94 2.45
C ALA A 411 15.14 -33.01 2.55
N ASP A 412 15.83 -33.05 3.70
CA ASP A 412 16.95 -33.96 3.98
C ASP A 412 17.34 -33.91 5.47
N HIS A 413 18.33 -34.71 5.84
CA HIS A 413 19.03 -34.65 7.12
C HIS A 413 20.27 -33.79 6.99
N TYR A 414 20.39 -32.81 7.89
CA TYR A 414 21.54 -31.92 7.96
C TYR A 414 22.18 -31.99 9.35
N PRO A 415 23.52 -32.05 9.43
CA PRO A 415 24.19 -32.05 10.72
C PRO A 415 23.92 -30.77 11.49
N LYS A 416 23.61 -30.93 12.77
CA LYS A 416 23.46 -29.82 13.72
C LYS A 416 24.80 -29.13 13.96
N CYS A 417 24.79 -27.81 14.06
CA CYS A 417 25.97 -26.99 14.29
C CYS A 417 25.99 -26.46 15.73
N LYS A 418 27.16 -26.53 16.40
CA LYS A 418 27.42 -25.99 17.74
C LYS A 418 27.27 -24.48 17.83
N LEU A 419 27.36 -23.77 16.70
CA LEU A 419 27.11 -22.34 16.64
C LEU A 419 25.70 -21.96 17.12
N GLU A 420 24.76 -22.91 17.23
CA GLU A 420 23.47 -22.62 17.85
C GLU A 420 23.57 -22.20 19.32
N GLU A 421 24.61 -22.62 20.05
CA GLU A 421 24.80 -22.26 21.47
C GLU A 421 24.92 -20.73 21.63
N GLU A 422 25.32 -20.01 20.58
CA GLU A 422 25.37 -18.55 20.55
C GLU A 422 23.99 -17.89 20.38
N LEU A 423 22.95 -18.67 20.09
CA LEU A 423 21.56 -18.22 19.98
C LEU A 423 20.79 -18.37 21.30
N ASP A 424 21.30 -19.14 22.26
CA ASP A 424 20.64 -19.40 23.56
C ASP A 424 20.50 -18.13 24.43
N SER A 425 21.21 -17.05 24.11
CA SER A 425 21.07 -15.75 24.78
C SER A 425 19.87 -14.92 24.29
N LEU A 426 19.15 -15.37 23.26
CA LEU A 426 18.01 -14.65 22.71
C LEU A 426 16.73 -14.99 23.50
N PRO A 427 15.89 -14.00 23.87
CA PRO A 427 14.63 -14.28 24.54
C PRO A 427 13.72 -15.16 23.66
N GLU A 428 13.16 -16.22 24.23
CA GLU A 428 12.11 -17.02 23.58
C GLU A 428 10.87 -16.14 23.40
N VAL A 429 10.63 -15.67 22.17
CA VAL A 429 9.38 -15.01 21.84
C VAL A 429 8.34 -16.11 21.68
N GLU A 430 7.48 -16.30 22.69
CA GLU A 430 6.30 -17.14 22.53
C GLU A 430 5.44 -16.56 21.40
N PRO A 431 5.23 -17.26 20.27
CA PRO A 431 4.16 -16.86 19.38
C PRO A 431 2.88 -16.99 20.18
N LYS A 432 2.15 -15.87 20.38
CA LYS A 432 0.81 -15.92 20.98
C LYS A 432 0.04 -16.99 20.23
N LYS A 433 -0.23 -18.12 20.90
CA LYS A 433 -1.08 -19.17 20.34
C LYS A 433 -2.35 -18.49 19.87
N ALA A 434 -2.67 -18.64 18.59
CA ALA A 434 -4.00 -18.29 18.12
C ALA A 434 -4.98 -19.03 19.02
N GLU A 435 -5.72 -18.29 19.86
CA GLU A 435 -6.87 -18.86 20.56
C GLU A 435 -7.77 -19.40 19.47
N LYS A 436 -7.85 -20.72 19.34
CA LYS A 436 -8.89 -21.37 18.57
C LYS A 436 -10.21 -20.97 19.23
N LYS A 437 -10.97 -20.10 18.58
CA LYS A 437 -12.38 -19.87 18.85
C LYS A 437 -13.17 -20.14 17.59
#